data_AF-A0A955FIF5-F1
#
_entry.id   AF-A0A955FIF5-F1
#
_cell.length_a   1.000
_cell.length_b   1.000
_cell.length_c   1.000
_cell.angle_alpha   90.00
_cell.angle_beta   90.00
_cell.angle_gamma   90.00
#
_symmetry.space_group_name_H-M   'P 1'
#
loop_
_entity.id
_entity.type
_entity.pdbx_description
1 polymer ?
#
loop_
_entity_poly.entity_id
_entity_poly.type
_entity_poly.pdbx_seq_one_letter_code
_entity_poly.pdbx_strand_id
1 'polypeptide(L)' 'MNELSDLLKQRTPQEPPQVAALKAYVKEKYNQAIQVQTNRTHYTIVVPGAALAGRLRTESAQITEHCSLDKKLVIRIGY' A
#
# COMPACT_ATOMS: atom_id res chain seq x y z
N MET A 1 1.56 33.05 1.59
CA MET A 1 0.56 32.06 2.05
C MET A 1 1.18 30.69 1.80
N ASN A 2 1.39 29.90 2.86
CA ASN A 2 2.41 28.86 2.88
C ASN A 2 1.84 27.51 2.42
N GLU A 3 1.95 27.22 1.12
CA GLU A 3 1.38 26.05 0.43
C GLU A 3 2.12 24.71 0.69
N LEU A 4 3.00 24.61 1.69
CA LEU A 4 3.82 23.40 1.89
C LEU A 4 3.76 22.80 3.30
N SER A 5 2.97 23.36 4.21
CA SER A 5 2.95 22.94 5.63
C SER A 5 1.88 21.90 5.97
N ASP A 6 0.96 21.60 5.05
CA ASP A 6 -0.18 20.69 5.31
C ASP A 6 0.08 19.23 4.87
N LEU A 7 0.98 19.03 3.91
CA LEU A 7 1.30 17.69 3.37
C LEU A 7 2.19 16.82 4.27
N LEU A 8 2.70 17.36 5.39
CA LEU A 8 3.73 16.72 6.21
C LEU A 8 3.30 16.45 7.65
N LYS A 9 2.07 16.84 8.05
CA LYS A 9 1.70 16.91 9.48
C LYS A 9 1.02 15.69 10.07
N GLN A 10 0.74 14.64 9.30
CA GLN A 10 0.09 13.45 9.87
C GLN A 10 0.61 12.17 9.25
N ARG A 11 1.63 11.58 9.88
CA ARG A 11 1.71 10.16 10.28
C ARG A 11 3.15 9.68 10.32
N THR A 12 3.77 9.84 11.49
CA THR A 12 4.70 8.84 12.02
C THR A 12 3.88 7.75 12.70
N PRO A 13 3.62 6.62 12.03
CA PRO A 13 3.70 5.33 12.64
C PRO A 13 5.01 4.70 12.18
N GLN A 14 5.59 3.84 13.00
CA GLN A 14 6.57 2.86 12.56
C GLN A 14 5.89 1.92 11.54
N GLU A 15 5.66 2.42 10.33
CA GLU A 15 5.13 1.61 9.25
C GLU A 15 6.26 0.64 8.86
N PRO A 16 5.97 -0.67 8.78
CA PRO A 16 6.97 -1.63 8.34
C PRO A 16 7.55 -1.20 6.99
N PRO A 17 8.84 -1.43 6.72
CA PRO A 17 9.45 -1.10 5.43
C PRO A 17 8.66 -1.70 4.25
N GLN A 18 8.03 -2.86 4.47
CA GLN A 18 7.12 -3.51 3.52
C GLN A 18 5.91 -2.64 3.14
N VAL A 19 5.32 -1.93 4.10
CA VAL A 19 4.17 -1.05 3.89
C VAL A 19 4.57 0.17 3.06
N ALA A 20 5.73 0.75 3.37
CA ALA A 20 6.27 1.87 2.59
C ALA A 20 6.56 1.45 1.14
N ALA A 21 7.19 0.29 0.94
CA ALA A 21 7.47 -0.27 -0.39
C ALA A 21 6.18 -0.52 -1.20
N LEU A 22 5.15 -1.08 -0.58
CA LEU A 22 3.85 -1.30 -1.21
C LEU A 22 3.20 0.01 -1.68
N LYS A 23 3.17 1.01 -0.80
CA LYS A 23 2.60 2.33 -1.14
C LYS A 23 3.39 3.00 -2.26
N ALA A 24 4.72 2.93 -2.22
CA ALA A 24 5.60 3.48 -3.25
C ALA A 24 5.34 2.79 -4.59
N TYR A 25 5.37 1.45 -4.63
CA TYR A 25 5.13 0.66 -5.85
C TYR A 25 3.80 1.03 -6.53
N VAL A 26 2.72 1.13 -5.76
CA VAL A 26 1.40 1.44 -6.32
C VAL A 26 1.28 2.90 -6.74
N LYS A 27 1.89 3.82 -5.99
CA LYS A 27 1.94 5.23 -6.35
C LYS A 27 2.75 5.45 -7.62
N GLU A 28 3.92 4.83 -7.75
CA GLU A 28 4.79 4.98 -8.93
C GLU A 28 4.16 4.33 -10.18
N LYS A 29 3.54 3.15 -10.03
CA LYS A 29 3.02 2.39 -11.16
C LYS A 29 1.63 2.85 -11.63
N TYR A 30 0.76 3.24 -10.71
CA TYR A 30 -0.64 3.55 -11.01
C TYR A 30 -1.07 4.97 -10.64
N ASN A 31 -0.16 5.78 -10.07
CA ASN A 31 -0.44 7.13 -9.59
C ASN A 31 -1.67 7.17 -8.64
N GLN A 32 -1.86 6.11 -7.88
CA GLN A 32 -3.01 5.92 -6.97
C GLN A 32 -2.51 5.79 -5.54
N ALA A 33 -3.23 6.43 -4.62
CA ALA A 33 -3.01 6.24 -3.19
C ALA A 33 -3.76 5.00 -2.72
N ILE A 34 -3.08 4.16 -1.94
CA ILE A 34 -3.67 2.98 -1.31
C ILE A 34 -3.49 3.04 0.20
N GLN A 35 -4.41 2.41 0.91
CA GLN A 35 -4.28 2.21 2.34
C GLN A 35 -3.74 0.81 2.61
N VAL A 36 -2.76 0.69 3.48
CA VAL A 36 -2.17 -0.60 3.85
C VAL A 36 -2.26 -0.73 5.36
N GLN A 37 -2.74 -1.87 5.83
CA GLN A 37 -2.83 -2.22 7.23
C GLN A 37 -1.97 -3.45 7.48
N THR A 38 -1.08 -3.38 8.47
CA THR A 38 -0.31 -4.54 8.90
C THR A 38 -1.02 -5.23 10.04
N ASN A 39 -1.33 -6.50 9.85
CA ASN A 39 -1.73 -7.41 10.92
C ASN A 39 -0.56 -8.31 11.32
N ARG A 40 -0.76 -9.04 12.43
CA ARG A 40 0.24 -9.97 12.96
C ARG A 40 0.53 -11.12 12.00
N THR A 41 -0.47 -11.57 11.24
CA THR A 41 -0.41 -12.72 10.32
C THR A 41 -0.42 -12.36 8.83
N HIS A 42 -0.81 -11.14 8.46
CA HIS A 42 -0.95 -10.74 7.06
C HIS A 42 -0.89 -9.22 6.89
N TYR A 43 -0.67 -8.75 5.67
CA TYR A 43 -0.81 -7.37 5.24
C TYR A 43 -2.14 -7.22 4.50
N THR A 44 -2.95 -6.25 4.87
CA THR A 44 -4.21 -5.93 4.20
C THR A 44 -4.04 -4.64 3.40
N ILE A 45 -4.13 -4.73 2.09
CA ILE A 45 -4.18 -3.55 1.21
C ILE A 45 -5.65 -3.24 0.92
N VAL A 46 -6.05 -2.01 1.18
CA VAL A 46 -7.35 -1.45 0.82
C VAL A 46 -7.16 -0.53 -0.37
N VAL A 47 -7.87 -0.83 -1.45
CA VAL A 47 -7.84 -0.06 -2.69
C VAL A 47 -9.21 0.52 -3.02
N PRO A 48 -9.27 1.70 -3.68
CA PRO A 48 -10.52 2.40 -3.97
C PRO A 48 -11.34 1.77 -5.11
N GLY A 49 -10.86 0.71 -5.77
CA GLY A 49 -11.57 0.12 -6.91
C GLY A 49 -11.17 -1.31 -7.25
N ALA A 50 -12.12 -2.03 -7.87
CA ALA A 50 -11.95 -3.42 -8.28
C ALA A 50 -10.89 -3.61 -9.38
N ALA A 51 -10.71 -2.62 -10.25
CA ALA A 51 -9.69 -2.66 -11.29
C ALA A 51 -8.27 -2.71 -10.71
N LEU A 52 -7.96 -1.85 -9.74
CA LEU A 52 -6.67 -1.84 -9.05
C LEU A 52 -6.51 -3.12 -8.21
N ALA A 53 -7.57 -3.57 -7.55
CA ALA A 53 -7.55 -4.82 -6.79
C ALA A 53 -7.21 -6.04 -7.66
N GLY A 54 -7.82 -6.14 -8.85
CA GLY A 54 -7.57 -7.22 -9.79
C GLY A 54 -6.12 -7.23 -10.27
N ARG A 55 -5.58 -6.06 -10.63
CA ARG A 55 -4.17 -5.93 -11.05
C ARG A 55 -3.21 -6.32 -9.93
N LEU A 56 -3.41 -5.79 -8.72
CA LEU A 56 -2.59 -6.13 -7.56
C LEU A 56 -2.69 -7.62 -7.20
N ARG A 57 -3.83 -8.27 -7.45
CA ARG A 57 -3.98 -9.72 -7.26
C ARG A 57 -3.13 -10.50 -8.25
N THR A 58 -3.17 -10.12 -9.53
CA THR A 58 -2.35 -10.76 -10.57
C THR A 58 -0.87 -10.56 -10.30
N GLU A 59 -0.48 -9.37 -9.84
CA GLU A 59 0.91 -9.02 -9.52
C GLU A 59 1.31 -9.34 -8.07
N SER A 60 0.42 -9.95 -7.27
CA SER A 60 0.66 -10.14 -5.83
C SER A 60 1.91 -10.95 -5.53
N ALA A 61 2.22 -11.94 -6.37
CA ALA A 61 3.45 -12.73 -6.27
C ALA A 61 4.70 -11.86 -6.51
N GLN A 62 4.69 -11.05 -7.58
CA GLN A 62 5.80 -10.13 -7.90
C GLN A 62 5.98 -9.08 -6.79
N ILE A 63 4.87 -8.54 -6.29
CA ILE A 63 4.87 -7.58 -5.18
C ILE A 63 5.45 -8.22 -3.92
N THR A 64 5.09 -9.47 -3.63
CA THR A 64 5.62 -10.22 -2.47
C THR A 64 7.13 -10.38 -2.57
N GLU A 65 7.64 -10.72 -3.74
CA GLU A 65 9.07 -10.88 -3.99
C GLU A 65 9.80 -9.52 -3.94
N HIS A 66 9.29 -8.52 -4.66
CA HIS A 66 9.88 -7.19 -4.77
C HIS A 66 9.90 -6.43 -3.44
N CYS A 67 8.82 -6.55 -2.65
CA CYS A 67 8.72 -5.91 -1.34
C CYS A 67 9.22 -6.82 -0.20
N SER A 68 9.74 -8.02 -0.51
CA SER A 68 10.19 -9.01 0.47
C SER A 68 9.17 -9.19 1.61
N LEU A 69 7.91 -9.46 1.24
CA LEU A 69 6.82 -9.59 2.21
C LEU A 69 6.97 -10.90 2.98
N ASP A 70 7.24 -10.78 4.27
CA ASP A 70 7.32 -11.91 5.21
C ASP A 70 5.94 -12.55 5.52
N LYS A 71 4.84 -11.82 5.26
CA LYS A 71 3.47 -12.25 5.61
C LYS A 71 2.58 -12.28 4.38
N LYS A 72 1.48 -13.03 4.48
CA LYS A 72 0.45 -13.10 3.43
C LYS A 72 -0.08 -11.72 3.06
N LEU A 73 -0.30 -11.49 1.77
CA LEU A 73 -0.94 -10.29 1.25
C LEU A 73 -2.44 -10.54 1.03
N VAL A 74 -3.27 -9.68 1.62
CA VAL A 74 -4.72 -9.68 1.49
C VAL A 74 -5.12 -8.38 0.82
N ILE A 75 -5.82 -8.48 -0.32
CA ILE A 75 -6.29 -7.31 -1.06
C ILE A 75 -7.79 -7.18 -0.81
N ARG A 76 -8.21 -5.99 -0.36
CA ARG A 76 -9.59 -5.60 -0.13
C ARG A 76 -9.92 -4.36 -0.94
N ILE A 77 -11.16 -4.29 -1.40
CA ILE A 77 -11.72 -3.09 -2.02
C ILE A 77 -12.50 -2.36 -0.92
N GLY A 78 -12.22 -1.08 -0.73
CA GLY A 78 -12.87 -0.25 0.28
C GLY A 78 -12.88 1.21 -0.17
N TYR A 79 -13.99 1.88 0.07
CA TYR A 79 -14.23 3.29 -0.27
C TYR A 79 -14.15 4.14 1.00
#